data_AF-W7DYZ2-F1
#
_entry.id   AF-W7DYZ2-F1
#
_cell.length_a   1.000
_cell.length_b   1.000
_cell.length_c   1.000
_cell.angle_alpha   90.00
_cell.angle_beta   90.00
_cell.angle_gamma   90.00
#
_symmetry.space_group_name_H-M   'P 1'
#
loop_
_entity.id
_entity.type
_entity.pdbx_description
1 polymer ?
#
loop_
_entity_poly.entity_id
_entity_poly.type
_entity_poly.pdbx_seq_one_letter_code
_entity_poly.pdbx_strand_id
1 'polypeptide(L)'
;MLPYKIDVEGYLFQVVIFTKLGKISGITVLRSEDELASKEEALAVVQKLQKYNFYFEYLTKRTSIVKERDSTVAERIEQAQLILNNNILFGEKLQPEIDQLSLALEVYKQQQHKMDIYQEDIALLNEKN
;
A
#
# COMPACT_ATOMS: atom_id res chain seq x y z
N MET A 1 -8.35 -11.74 -20.61
CA MET A 1 -7.66 -12.71 -19.74
C MET A 1 -6.21 -12.28 -19.66
N LEU A 2 -5.73 -11.87 -18.49
CA LEU A 2 -4.31 -11.56 -18.29
C LEU A 2 -3.64 -12.85 -17.77
N PRO A 3 -2.69 -13.45 -18.52
CA PRO A 3 -1.95 -14.61 -18.04
C PRO A 3 -0.99 -14.15 -16.95
N TYR A 4 -1.17 -14.65 -15.73
CA TYR A 4 -0.21 -14.43 -14.66
C TYR A 4 0.96 -15.39 -14.85
N LYS A 5 2.20 -14.89 -14.82
CA LYS A 5 3.39 -15.74 -14.77
C LYS A 5 3.83 -15.89 -13.32
N ILE A 6 3.86 -17.12 -12.83
CA ILE A 6 4.26 -17.42 -11.45
C ILE A 6 5.49 -18.31 -11.50
N ASP A 7 6.57 -17.80 -10.92
CA ASP A 7 7.77 -18.59 -10.65
C ASP A 7 7.52 -19.53 -9.47
N VAL A 8 7.86 -20.81 -9.60
CA VAL A 8 7.92 -21.78 -8.51
C VAL A 8 9.20 -22.58 -8.69
N GLU A 9 10.10 -22.52 -7.71
CA GLU A 9 11.36 -23.27 -7.70
C GLU A 9 12.23 -23.07 -8.97
N GLY A 10 12.20 -21.86 -9.55
CA GLY A 10 12.96 -21.52 -10.76
C GLY A 10 12.27 -21.90 -12.07
N TYR A 11 11.05 -22.46 -12.02
CA TYR A 11 10.22 -22.72 -13.19
C TYR A 11 9.10 -21.69 -13.30
N LEU A 12 8.95 -21.13 -14.50
CA LEU A 12 7.95 -20.11 -14.79
C LEU A 12 6.68 -20.77 -15.34
N PHE A 13 5.59 -20.70 -14.59
CA PHE A 13 4.30 -21.23 -14.98
C PHE A 13 3.36 -20.12 -15.46
N GLN A 14 2.58 -20.42 -16.48
CA GLN A 14 1.52 -19.54 -16.97
C GLN A 14 0.18 -19.94 -16.36
N VAL A 15 -0.51 -18.98 -15.76
CA VAL A 15 -1.77 -19.20 -15.07
C VAL A 15 -2.91 -18.49 -15.79
N VAL A 16 -3.94 -19.25 -16.13
CA VAL A 16 -5.18 -18.77 -16.72
C VAL A 16 -6.30 -18.92 -15.70
N ILE A 17 -6.85 -17.80 -15.24
CA ILE A 17 -7.95 -17.76 -14.28
C ILE A 17 -9.26 -17.58 -15.04
N PHE A 18 -10.17 -18.53 -14.86
CA PHE A 18 -11.53 -18.47 -15.38
C PHE A 18 -12.44 -17.85 -14.33
N THR A 19 -13.23 -16.85 -14.71
CA THR A 19 -14.19 -16.19 -13.82
C THR A 19 -15.59 -16.23 -14.41
N LYS A 20 -16.59 -16.52 -13.59
CA LYS A 20 -18.01 -16.45 -13.92
C LYS A 20 -18.72 -15.55 -12.89
N LEU A 21 -19.41 -14.50 -13.36
CA LEU A 21 -20.10 -13.52 -12.50
C LEU A 21 -19.18 -12.91 -11.41
N GLY A 22 -17.94 -12.59 -11.78
CA GLY A 22 -16.95 -12.03 -10.85
C GLY A 22 -16.35 -13.02 -9.85
N LYS A 23 -16.74 -14.30 -9.86
CA LYS A 23 -16.16 -15.35 -9.02
C LYS A 23 -15.23 -16.23 -9.85
N ILE A 24 -14.11 -16.65 -9.25
CA ILE A 24 -13.20 -17.63 -9.86
C ILE A 24 -13.95 -18.96 -10.01
N SER A 25 -14.09 -19.43 -11.25
CA SER A 25 -14.73 -20.69 -11.61
C SER A 25 -13.75 -21.80 -11.96
N GLY A 26 -12.47 -21.46 -12.17
CA GLY A 26 -11.42 -22.42 -12.45
C GLY A 26 -10.06 -21.75 -12.63
N ILE A 27 -8.98 -22.51 -12.45
CA ILE A 27 -7.62 -22.07 -12.68
C ILE A 27 -6.93 -23.16 -13.49
N THR A 28 -6.31 -22.79 -14.61
CA THR A 28 -5.44 -23.67 -15.39
C THR A 28 -4.01 -23.18 -15.23
N VAL A 29 -3.11 -24.12 -14.95
CA VAL A 29 -1.67 -23.87 -14.80
C VAL A 29 -0.94 -24.61 -15.92
N LEU A 30 -0.14 -23.88 -16.68
CA LEU A 30 0.61 -24.34 -17.83
C LEU A 30 2.10 -24.20 -17.54
N ARG A 31 2.89 -25.22 -17.86
CA ARG A 31 4.35 -25.20 -17.78
C ARG A 31 4.96 -24.53 -19.01
N SER A 32 4.34 -24.74 -20.17
CA SER A 32 4.64 -24.11 -21.46
C SER A 32 3.32 -23.94 -22.24
N GLU A 33 3.33 -23.27 -23.40
CA GLU A 33 2.10 -22.93 -24.15
C GLU A 33 1.15 -24.12 -24.38
N ASP A 34 1.70 -25.34 -24.48
CA ASP A 34 0.94 -26.57 -24.77
C ASP A 34 1.00 -27.64 -23.65
N GLU A 35 1.66 -27.37 -22.52
CA GLU A 35 1.87 -28.37 -21.47
C GLU A 35 1.18 -27.98 -20.15
N LEU A 36 0.25 -28.82 -19.69
CA LEU A 36 -0.36 -28.67 -18.37
C LEU A 36 0.63 -29.03 -17.26
N ALA A 37 0.65 -28.22 -16.21
CA ALA A 37 1.42 -28.53 -15.01
C ALA A 37 0.90 -29.81 -14.34
N SER A 38 1.80 -30.51 -13.66
CA SER A 38 1.41 -31.63 -12.81
C SER A 38 0.49 -31.16 -11.67
N LYS A 39 -0.18 -32.10 -11.00
CA LYS A 39 -1.04 -31.76 -9.86
C LYS A 39 -0.25 -31.06 -8.74
N GLU A 40 0.95 -31.54 -8.46
CA GLU A 40 1.85 -31.01 -7.45
C GLU A 40 2.30 -29.59 -7.79
N GLU A 41 2.69 -29.36 -9.05
CA GLU A 41 3.10 -28.05 -9.56
C GLU A 41 1.93 -27.06 -9.54
N ALA A 42 0.76 -27.48 -10.01
CA ALA A 42 -0.45 -26.66 -9.98
C ALA A 42 -0.84 -26.27 -8.55
N LEU A 43 -0.71 -27.19 -7.59
CA LEU A 43 -0.98 -26.91 -6.18
C LEU A 43 0.00 -25.85 -5.63
N ALA A 44 1.29 -25.98 -5.93
CA ALA A 44 2.31 -25.03 -5.48
C ALA A 44 2.07 -23.63 -6.08
N VAL A 45 1.75 -23.56 -7.37
CA VAL A 45 1.39 -22.31 -8.06
C VAL A 45 0.14 -21.68 -7.44
N VAL A 46 -0.92 -22.46 -7.20
CA VAL A 46 -2.16 -21.96 -6.59
C VAL A 46 -1.92 -21.45 -5.16
N GLN A 47 -1.11 -22.14 -4.36
CA GLN A 47 -0.76 -21.67 -3.01
C GLN A 47 -0.01 -20.34 -3.05
N LYS A 48 0.92 -20.16 -4.00
CA LYS A 48 1.65 -18.90 -4.18
C LYS A 48 0.71 -17.78 -4.64
N LEU A 49 -0.23 -18.09 -5.55
CA LEU A 49 -1.26 -17.17 -6.02
C LEU A 49 -2.20 -16.72 -4.89
N GLN A 50 -2.59 -17.64 -4.00
CA GLN A 50 -3.38 -17.32 -2.81
C GLN A 50 -2.63 -16.39 -1.85
N LYS A 51 -1.33 -16.63 -1.62
CA LYS A 51 -0.49 -15.76 -0.79
C LYS A 51 -0.40 -14.35 -1.38
N TYR A 52 -0.21 -14.24 -2.70
CA TYR A 52 -0.21 -12.95 -3.38
C TYR A 52 -1.56 -12.25 -3.25
N ASN A 53 -2.67 -12.96 -3.48
CA ASN A 53 -3.99 -12.36 -3.35
C ASN A 53 -4.24 -11.85 -1.92
N PHE A 54 -3.86 -12.62 -0.90
CA PHE A 54 -3.93 -12.17 0.49
C PHE A 54 -3.06 -10.94 0.73
N TYR A 55 -1.84 -10.92 0.22
CA TYR A 55 -0.93 -9.79 0.36
C TYR A 55 -1.48 -8.53 -0.32
N PHE A 56 -2.04 -8.65 -1.53
CA PHE A 56 -2.67 -7.55 -2.25
C PHE A 56 -3.94 -7.03 -1.57
N GLU A 57 -4.80 -7.92 -1.07
CA GLU A 57 -5.96 -7.50 -0.27
C GLU A 57 -5.54 -6.80 1.02
N TYR A 58 -4.52 -7.33 1.70
CA TYR A 58 -3.97 -6.72 2.91
C TYR A 58 -3.38 -5.34 2.62
N LEU A 59 -2.57 -5.21 1.57
CA LEU A 59 -2.02 -3.92 1.14
C LEU A 59 -3.13 -2.93 0.77
N THR A 60 -4.15 -3.36 0.03
CA THR A 60 -5.27 -2.50 -0.37
C THR A 60 -6.03 -1.97 0.84
N LYS A 61 -6.34 -2.84 1.81
CA LYS A 61 -6.98 -2.46 3.08
C LYS A 61 -6.08 -1.58 3.94
N ARG A 62 -4.77 -1.82 3.94
CA ARG A 62 -3.81 -0.98 4.66
C ARG A 62 -3.71 0.40 4.03
N THR A 63 -3.65 0.51 2.71
CA THR A 63 -3.62 1.79 1.99
C THR A 63 -4.86 2.63 2.28
N SER A 64 -6.06 2.02 2.33
CA SER A 64 -7.28 2.77 2.68
C SER A 64 -7.26 3.29 4.12
N ILE A 65 -6.82 2.46 5.07
CA ILE A 65 -6.74 2.85 6.50
C ILE A 65 -5.66 3.92 6.73
N VAL A 66 -4.53 3.83 6.03
CA VAL A 66 -3.45 4.82 6.10
C VAL A 66 -3.93 6.16 5.54
N LYS A 67 -4.56 6.20 4.36
CA LYS A 67 -5.11 7.43 3.78
C LYS A 67 -6.15 8.12 4.68
N GLU A 68 -7.03 7.34 5.31
CA GLU A 68 -8.04 7.89 6.22
C GLU A 68 -7.42 8.48 7.50
N ARG A 69 -6.40 7.81 8.05
CA ARG A 69 -5.62 8.32 9.19
C ARG A 69 -4.81 9.56 8.83
N ASP A 70 -4.18 9.58 7.66
CA ASP A 70 -3.39 10.72 7.19
C ASP A 70 -4.28 11.96 7.01
N SER A 71 -5.51 11.81 6.52
CA SER A 71 -6.49 12.91 6.45
C SER A 71 -6.84 13.48 7.84
N THR A 72 -7.10 12.61 8.82
CA THR A 72 -7.43 13.04 10.18
C THR A 72 -6.24 13.72 10.87
N VAL A 73 -5.04 13.19 10.65
CA VAL A 73 -3.80 13.75 11.18
C VAL A 73 -3.49 15.10 10.52
N ALA A 74 -3.68 15.23 9.22
CA ALA A 74 -3.52 16.49 8.48
C ALA A 74 -4.44 17.60 9.02
N GLU A 75 -5.73 17.32 9.23
CA GLU A 75 -6.66 18.27 9.86
C GLU A 75 -6.20 18.71 11.25
N ARG A 76 -5.73 17.78 12.08
CA ARG A 76 -5.22 18.08 13.42
C ARG A 76 -3.94 18.93 13.39
N ILE A 77 -3.04 18.67 12.45
CA ILE A 77 -1.84 19.47 12.25
C ILE A 77 -2.20 20.91 11.85
N GLU A 78 -3.13 21.10 10.91
CA GLU A 78 -3.59 22.44 10.50
C GLU A 78 -4.20 23.21 11.67
N GLN A 79 -5.06 22.55 12.46
CA GLN A 79 -5.64 23.16 13.67
C GLN A 79 -4.57 23.54 14.69
N ALA A 80 -3.60 22.65 14.96
CA ALA A 80 -2.52 22.93 15.89
C ALA A 80 -1.67 24.11 15.42
N GLN A 81 -1.40 24.23 14.13
CA GLN A 81 -0.60 25.33 13.59
C GLN A 81 -1.36 26.67 13.60
N LEU A 82 -2.66 26.65 13.34
CA LEU A 82 -3.52 27.84 13.49
C LEU A 82 -3.51 28.36 14.93
N ILE A 83 -3.54 27.44 15.91
CA ILE A 83 -3.45 27.80 17.33
C ILE A 83 -2.08 28.40 17.62
N LEU A 84 -0.99 27.71 17.28
CA LEU A 84 0.38 28.14 17.57
C LEU A 84 0.75 29.49 16.91
N ASN A 85 0.21 29.78 15.71
CA ASN A 85 0.44 31.03 15.00
C ASN A 85 -0.39 32.22 15.54
N ASN A 86 -1.34 31.97 16.43
CA ASN A 86 -2.16 33.04 16.98
C ASN A 86 -1.50 33.62 18.24
N ASN A 87 -0.59 34.56 18.02
CA ASN A 87 0.22 35.22 19.04
C ASN A 87 -0.61 36.00 20.09
N ILE A 88 -1.92 36.17 19.86
CA ILE A 88 -2.85 36.81 20.82
C ILE A 88 -3.24 35.81 21.93
N LEU A 89 -3.18 34.50 21.66
CA LEU A 89 -3.58 33.46 22.61
C LEU A 89 -2.53 33.20 23.69
N PHE A 90 -1.28 33.64 23.49
CA PHE A 90 -0.16 33.31 24.37
C PHE A 90 0.58 34.57 24.83
N GLY A 91 0.86 34.65 26.12
CA GLY A 91 1.69 35.73 26.66
C GLY A 91 3.17 35.56 26.28
N GLU A 92 3.92 36.67 26.22
CA GLU A 92 5.34 36.70 25.79
C GLU A 92 6.25 35.68 26.47
N LYS A 93 5.95 35.29 27.72
CA LYS A 93 6.73 34.28 28.45
C LYS A 93 6.64 32.87 27.87
N LEU A 94 5.54 32.54 27.18
CA LEU A 94 5.30 31.24 26.55
C LEU A 94 5.86 31.18 25.12
N GLN A 95 6.27 32.33 24.54
CA GLN A 95 6.76 32.40 23.16
C GLN A 95 7.90 31.42 22.85
N PRO A 96 8.91 31.20 23.73
CA PRO A 96 9.97 30.23 23.48
C PRO A 96 9.46 28.78 23.34
N GLU A 97 8.41 28.42 24.08
CA GLU A 97 7.82 27.08 24.05
C GLU A 97 6.91 26.92 22.82
N ILE A 98 6.19 27.97 22.44
CA ILE A 98 5.41 28.06 21.20
C ILE A 98 6.32 27.88 19.98
N ASP A 99 7.47 28.55 19.95
CA ASP A 99 8.43 28.49 18.85
C ASP A 99 9.01 27.07 18.70
N GLN A 100 9.32 26.41 19.83
CA GLN A 100 9.78 25.00 19.83
C GLN A 100 8.69 24.04 19.34
N LEU A 101 7.44 24.21 19.77
CA LEU A 101 6.31 23.38 19.32
C LEU A 101 6.05 23.58 17.82
N SER A 102 6.16 24.83 17.34
CA SER A 102 6.03 25.16 15.92
C SER A 102 7.12 24.51 15.08
N LEU A 103 8.37 24.54 15.55
CA LEU A 103 9.49 23.87 14.89
C LEU A 103 9.31 22.34 14.86
N ALA A 104 8.88 21.74 15.97
CA ALA A 104 8.62 20.30 16.03
C ALA A 104 7.50 19.87 15.07
N LEU A 105 6.45 20.68 14.95
CA LEU A 105 5.35 20.45 14.01
C LEU A 105 5.83 20.53 12.55
N GLU A 106 6.72 21.46 12.23
CA GLU A 106 7.29 21.59 10.88
C GLU A 106 8.16 20.39 10.52
N VAL A 107 9.00 19.91 11.46
CA VAL A 107 9.78 18.67 11.27
C VAL A 107 8.88 17.47 11.03
N TYR A 108 7.79 17.36 11.79
CA TYR A 108 6.82 16.28 11.64
C TYR A 108 6.16 16.30 10.25
N LYS A 109 5.73 17.47 9.75
CA LYS A 109 5.19 17.64 8.39
C LYS A 109 6.17 17.17 7.32
N GLN A 110 7.45 17.53 7.44
CA GLN A 110 8.47 17.12 6.48
C GLN A 110 8.69 15.60 6.48
N GLN A 111 8.62 14.95 7.65
CA GLN A 111 8.71 13.49 7.73
C GLN A 111 7.49 12.80 7.13
N GLN A 112 6.29 13.34 7.38
CA GLN A 112 5.06 12.83 6.78
C GLN A 112 5.10 12.93 5.25
N HIS A 113 5.51 14.06 4.70
CA HIS A 113 5.63 14.24 3.25
C HIS A 113 6.60 13.25 2.60
N LYS A 114 7.72 12.91 3.27
CA LYS A 114 8.64 11.86 2.79
C LYS A 114 7.97 10.49 2.77
N MET A 115 7.16 10.17 3.79
CA MET A 115 6.42 8.92 3.84
C MET A 115 5.37 8.83 2.71
N ASP A 116 4.72 9.94 2.38
CA ASP A 116 3.75 10.00 1.27
C ASP A 116 4.44 9.71 -0.07
N ILE A 117 5.60 10.32 -0.33
CA ILE A 117 6.41 10.04 -1.54
C ILE A 117 6.79 8.55 -1.63
N TYR A 118 7.26 7.95 -0.52
CA TYR A 118 7.60 6.52 -0.52
C TYR A 118 6.38 5.62 -0.79
N GLN A 119 5.20 6.02 -0.31
CA GLN A 119 3.98 5.28 -0.60
C GLN A 119 3.56 5.40 -2.07
N GLU A 120 3.69 6.58 -2.67
CA GLU A 120 3.46 6.78 -4.10
C GLU A 120 4.44 5.98 -4.95
N ASP A 121 5.74 5.97 -4.60
CA ASP A 121 6.75 5.16 -5.30
C ASP A 121 6.41 3.66 -5.24
N ILE A 122 5.99 3.16 -4.07
CA ILE A 122 5.53 1.77 -3.93
C ILE A 122 4.28 1.51 -4.78
N ALA A 123 3.32 2.45 -4.82
CA ALA A 123 2.12 2.32 -5.65
C ALA A 123 2.46 2.29 -7.15
N LEU A 124 3.37 3.16 -7.60
CA LEU A 124 3.83 3.21 -8.99
C LEU A 124 4.61 1.95 -9.40
N LEU A 125 5.42 1.40 -8.49
CA LEU A 125 6.08 0.11 -8.70
C LEU A 125 5.07 -1.04 -8.81
N ASN A 126 3.91 -0.93 -8.15
CA ASN A 126 2.84 -1.92 -8.26
C ASN A 126 1.99 -1.77 -9.54
N GLU A 127 1.83 -0.56 -10.10
CA GLU A 127 1.10 -0.34 -11.36
C GLU A 127 1.91 -0.72 -12.61
N LYS A 128 3.25 -0.72 -12.51
CA LYS A 128 4.14 -1.10 -13.62
C LYS A 128 4.41 -2.61 -13.73
N ASN A 129 3.89 -3.42 -12.80
CA ASN A 129 3.96 -4.89 -12.82
C ASN A 129 2.60 -5.51 -13.15
#